data_AF-A0A0N4YKA9-F1
#
_entry.id   AF-A0A0N4YKA9-F1
#
_cell.length_a   1.000
_cell.length_b   1.000
_cell.length_c   1.000
_cell.angle_alpha   90.00
_cell.angle_beta   90.00
_cell.angle_gamma   90.00
#
_symmetry.space_group_name_H-M   'P 1'
#
loop_
_entity.id
_entity.type
_entity.pdbx_description
1 polymer ?
#
loop_
_entity_poly.entity_id
_entity_poly.type
_entity_poly.pdbx_seq_one_letter_code
_entity_poly.pdbx_strand_id
1 'polypeptide(L)'
;MLDSGADRSFVSIDLAHRLRLPEKESTVLKINTFGSATPVTKNCSTTEIKLWDREGIPHSYSVTTVDVLTEPISRSTLSPEDKRFLYENDIVLSISPTTSKIRADLLLGCADLFILLEKDVG
;
A
#
# COMPACT_ATOMS: atom_id res chain seq x y z
N MET A 1 1.05 -1.95 -0.99
CA MET A 1 0.02 -2.91 -0.55
C MET A 1 -1.32 -2.39 -1.03
N LEU A 2 -2.21 -3.29 -1.44
CA LEU A 2 -3.57 -2.97 -1.85
C LEU A 2 -4.48 -3.50 -0.76
N ASP A 3 -5.25 -2.64 -0.10
CA ASP A 3 -6.01 -2.99 1.08
C ASP A 3 -7.45 -2.49 0.98
N SER A 4 -8.35 -3.37 0.58
CA SER A 4 -9.79 -3.06 0.51
C SER A 4 -10.44 -2.85 1.88
N GLY A 5 -9.76 -3.22 2.98
CA GLY A 5 -10.25 -3.00 4.34
C GLY A 5 -9.87 -1.63 4.92
N ALA A 6 -9.00 -0.87 4.24
CA ALA A 6 -8.63 0.47 4.66
C ALA A 6 -9.47 1.53 3.92
N ASP A 7 -10.11 2.42 4.67
CA ASP A 7 -10.95 3.48 4.10
C ASP A 7 -10.15 4.53 3.32
N ARG A 8 -8.85 4.66 3.61
CA ARG A 8 -7.95 5.68 3.04
C ARG A 8 -6.60 5.09 2.69
N SER A 9 -5.91 5.77 1.80
CA SER A 9 -4.53 5.44 1.43
C SER A 9 -3.51 6.12 2.34
N PHE A 10 -2.39 5.43 2.53
CA PHE A 10 -1.33 5.82 3.44
C PHE A 10 0.04 5.64 2.79
N VAL A 11 0.98 6.51 3.16
CA VAL A 11 2.39 6.45 2.76
C VAL A 11 3.28 6.58 3.99
N SER A 12 4.40 5.88 4.03
CA SER A 12 5.39 6.06 5.10
C SER A 12 6.05 7.44 4.99
N ILE A 13 6.34 8.06 6.13
CA ILE A 13 7.06 9.34 6.17
C ILE A 13 8.43 9.21 5.49
N ASP A 14 9.12 8.07 5.67
CA ASP A 14 10.38 7.79 4.99
C ASP A 14 10.22 7.83 3.46
N LEU A 15 9.24 7.12 2.90
CA LEU A 15 9.02 7.12 1.46
C LEU A 15 8.62 8.50 0.96
N ALA A 16 7.76 9.22 1.67
CA ALA A 16 7.36 10.59 1.32
C ALA A 16 8.58 11.53 1.27
N HIS A 17 9.49 11.42 2.24
CA HIS A 17 10.73 12.21 2.27
C HIS A 17 11.68 11.84 1.14
N ARG A 18 11.90 10.55 0.87
CA ARG A 18 12.77 10.09 -0.23
C ARG A 18 12.28 10.56 -1.59
N LEU A 19 10.96 10.57 -1.78
CA LEU A 19 10.31 11.07 -2.99
C LEU A 19 10.14 12.61 -3.00
N ARG A 20 10.49 13.29 -1.90
CA ARG A 20 10.32 14.74 -1.71
C ARG A 20 8.88 15.20 -1.98
N LEU A 21 7.90 14.43 -1.51
CA LEU A 21 6.50 14.76 -1.68
C LEU A 21 6.15 16.00 -0.85
N PRO A 22 5.43 16.99 -1.40
CA PRO A 22 5.05 18.19 -0.67
C PRO A 22 3.96 17.88 0.36
N GLU A 23 4.09 18.39 1.58
CA GLU A 23 2.99 18.36 2.53
C GLU A 23 1.91 19.35 2.08
N LYS A 24 0.69 18.86 1.88
CA LYS A 24 -0.44 19.70 1.42
C LYS A 24 -1.25 20.22 2.60
N GLU A 25 -1.70 19.33 3.48
CA GLU A 25 -2.59 19.67 4.60
C GLU A 25 -2.30 18.81 5.83
N SER A 26 -2.64 19.30 7.03
CA SER A 26 -2.62 18.52 8.26
C SER A 26 -4.05 18.12 8.63
N THR A 27 -4.29 16.83 8.81
CA THR A 27 -5.58 16.24 9.21
C THR A 27 -5.42 15.50 10.54
N VAL A 28 -6.44 15.62 11.40
CA VAL A 28 -6.56 14.78 12.59
C VAL A 28 -7.31 13.50 12.22
N LEU A 29 -6.66 12.35 12.33
CA LEU A 29 -7.27 11.05 12.10
C LEU A 29 -7.59 10.34 13.41
N LYS A 30 -8.76 9.73 13.46
CA LYS A 30 -9.14 8.77 14.50
C LYS A 30 -8.99 7.37 13.92
N ILE A 31 -7.97 6.65 14.35
CA ILE A 31 -7.56 5.37 13.80
C ILE A 31 -8.05 4.24 14.71
N ASN A 32 -8.88 3.36 14.18
CA ASN A 32 -9.24 2.11 14.83
C ASN A 32 -8.18 1.07 14.48
N THR A 33 -7.46 0.56 15.47
CA THR A 33 -6.43 -0.47 15.26
C THR A 33 -6.95 -1.83 15.68
N PHE A 34 -6.58 -2.88 14.96
CA PHE A 34 -6.90 -4.25 15.34
C PHE A 34 -6.25 -4.58 16.70
N GLY A 35 -7.06 -5.01 17.67
CA GLY A 35 -6.60 -5.37 19.02
C GLY A 35 -6.67 -4.27 20.07
N SER A 36 -7.07 -3.04 19.71
CA SER A 36 -7.36 -1.97 20.68
C SER A 36 -8.85 -1.63 20.70
N ALA A 37 -9.45 -1.60 21.89
CA ALA A 37 -10.83 -1.14 22.06
C ALA A 37 -10.98 0.39 21.93
N THR A 38 -9.88 1.14 22.11
CA THR A 38 -9.86 2.59 22.04
C THR A 38 -9.22 3.07 20.73
N PRO A 39 -9.93 3.90 19.96
CA PRO A 39 -9.38 4.54 18.77
C PRO A 39 -8.24 5.49 19.16
N VAL A 40 -7.17 5.52 18.36
CA VAL A 40 -6.03 6.41 18.56
C VAL A 40 -6.20 7.65 17.67
N THR A 41 -6.15 8.84 18.25
CA THR A 41 -6.16 10.09 17.50
C THR A 41 -4.72 10.50 17.15
N LYS A 42 -4.44 10.75 15.86
CA LYS A 42 -3.14 11.23 15.39
C LYS A 42 -3.29 12.41 14.45
N ASN A 43 -2.38 13.37 14.56
CA ASN A 43 -2.19 14.39 13.53
C ASN A 43 -1.33 13.78 12.42
N CYS A 44 -1.82 13.86 11.20
CA CYS A 44 -1.15 13.31 10.02
C CYS A 44 -1.15 14.37 8.92
N SER A 45 -0.05 14.51 8.20
CA SER A 45 -0.06 15.29 6.95
C SER A 45 -0.62 14.45 5.80
N THR A 46 -1.17 15.13 4.81
CA THR A 46 -1.59 14.55 3.54
C THR A 46 -0.65 15.04 2.44
N THR A 47 -0.42 14.18 1.46
CA THR A 47 0.39 14.49 0.29
C THR A 47 -0.19 13.79 -0.94
N GLU A 48 0.36 14.08 -2.11
CA GLU A 48 -0.04 13.46 -3.37
C GLU A 48 1.10 12.63 -3.92
N ILE A 49 0.79 11.39 -4.30
CA ILE A 49 1.72 10.49 -4.96
C ILE A 49 1.20 10.14 -6.35
N LYS A 50 2.12 9.97 -7.32
CA LYS A 50 1.80 9.48 -8.66
C LYS A 50 2.30 8.06 -8.81
N LEU A 51 1.43 7.19 -9.31
CA LEU A 51 1.78 5.83 -9.71
C LEU A 51 1.55 5.68 -11.20
N TRP A 52 2.37 4.88 -11.86
CA TRP A 52 2.24 4.58 -13.27
C TRP A 52 1.70 3.17 -13.43
N ASP A 53 0.69 3.02 -14.28
CA ASP A 53 0.22 1.70 -14.69
C ASP A 53 1.16 1.06 -15.73
N ARG A 54 0.81 -0.15 -16.17
CA ARG A 54 1.59 -0.93 -17.14
C ARG A 54 1.75 -0.19 -18.47
N GLU A 55 0.78 0.63 -18.84
CA GLU A 55 0.72 1.41 -20.07
C GLU A 55 1.45 2.74 -19.92
N GLY A 56 2.01 3.04 -18.74
CA GLY A 56 2.73 4.27 -18.44
C GLY A 56 1.81 5.46 -18.19
N ILE A 57 0.52 5.25 -17.94
CA ILE A 57 -0.42 6.31 -17.60
C ILE A 57 -0.28 6.65 -16.11
N PRO A 58 -0.06 7.93 -15.75
CA PRO A 58 0.06 8.35 -14.36
C PRO A 58 -1.31 8.53 -13.69
N HIS A 59 -1.46 7.97 -12.50
CA HIS A 59 -2.61 8.12 -11.62
C HIS A 59 -2.18 8.83 -10.34
N SER A 60 -2.93 9.85 -9.93
CA SER A 60 -2.60 10.67 -8.74
C SER A 60 -3.49 10.28 -7.57
N TYR A 61 -2.89 10.04 -6.41
CA TYR A 61 -3.58 9.60 -5.20
C TYR A 61 -3.27 10.53 -4.04
N SER A 62 -4.30 10.92 -3.29
CA SER A 62 -4.14 11.66 -2.04
C SER A 62 -3.89 10.68 -0.90
N VAL A 63 -2.69 10.70 -0.35
CA VAL A 63 -2.24 9.73 0.66
C VAL A 63 -1.91 10.43 1.97
N THR A 64 -2.21 9.74 3.07
CA THR A 64 -1.89 10.23 4.42
C THR A 64 -0.52 9.73 4.85
N THR A 65 0.35 10.62 5.33
CA THR A 65 1.67 10.24 5.83
C THR A 65 1.59 9.68 7.25
N VAL A 66 2.24 8.54 7.50
CA VAL A 66 2.33 7.91 8.83
C VAL A 66 3.72 7.33 9.09
N ASP A 67 4.12 7.19 10.36
CA ASP A 67 5.44 6.64 10.72
C ASP A 67 5.59 5.15 10.37
N VAL A 68 4.60 4.36 10.78
CA VAL A 68 4.56 2.90 10.59
C VAL A 68 3.20 2.54 10.02
N LEU A 69 3.22 2.02 8.79
CA LEU A 69 2.03 1.63 8.05
C LEU A 69 1.45 0.31 8.59
N THR A 70 2.33 -0.69 8.68
CA THR A 70 2.03 -2.05 9.11
C THR A 70 3.23 -2.58 9.91
N GLU A 71 2.99 -3.56 10.76
CA GLU A 71 4.10 -4.40 11.21
C GLU A 71 4.73 -5.13 10.01
N PRO A 72 6.01 -5.58 10.12
CA PRO A 72 6.64 -6.35 9.07
C PRO A 72 5.83 -7.62 8.77
N ILE A 73 5.38 -7.74 7.52
CA ILE A 73 4.63 -8.89 7.04
C ILE A 73 5.62 -10.01 6.77
N SER A 74 5.36 -11.18 7.35
CA SER A 74 6.16 -12.37 7.08
C SER A 74 5.77 -12.95 5.72
N ARG A 75 6.76 -13.29 4.92
CA ARG A 75 6.51 -13.96 3.65
C ARG A 75 5.92 -15.34 3.90
N SER A 76 4.78 -15.63 3.30
CA SER A 76 4.21 -16.97 3.29
C SER A 76 5.11 -17.93 2.51
N THR A 77 5.35 -19.11 3.08
CA THR A 77 6.01 -20.20 2.37
C THR A 77 5.04 -20.80 1.35
N LEU A 78 5.42 -20.77 0.08
CA LEU A 78 4.66 -21.41 -0.99
C LEU A 78 4.86 -22.92 -0.94
N SER A 79 3.76 -23.67 -1.03
CA SER A 79 3.79 -25.12 -1.17
C SER A 79 4.46 -25.53 -2.50
N PRO A 80 4.95 -26.78 -2.64
CA PRO A 80 5.40 -27.30 -3.93
C PRO A 80 4.36 -27.14 -5.04
N GLU A 81 3.09 -27.33 -4.71
CA GLU A 81 1.95 -27.20 -5.62
C GLU A 81 1.79 -25.75 -6.10
N ASP A 82 1.86 -24.77 -5.19
CA ASP A 82 1.78 -23.35 -5.55
C ASP A 82 2.94 -22.94 -6.46
N LYS A 83 4.15 -23.43 -6.17
CA LYS A 83 5.34 -23.16 -6.99
C LYS A 83 5.19 -23.72 -8.40
N ARG A 84 4.64 -24.93 -8.52
CA ARG A 84 4.35 -25.55 -9.83
C ARG A 84 3.31 -24.73 -10.59
N PHE A 85 2.23 -24.32 -9.93
CA PHE A 85 1.20 -23.48 -10.54
C PHE A 85 1.77 -22.17 -11.09
N LEU A 86 2.61 -21.47 -10.31
CA LEU A 86 3.26 -20.24 -10.76
C LEU A 86 4.16 -20.48 -11.99
N TYR A 87 4.93 -21.57 -12.00
CA TYR A 87 5.80 -21.92 -13.11
C TYR A 87 5.01 -22.28 -14.38
N GLU A 88 3.97 -23.09 -14.26
CA GLU A 88 3.15 -23.53 -15.40
C GLU A 88 2.36 -22.39 -16.05
N ASN A 89 2.08 -21.32 -15.29
CA ASN A 89 1.35 -20.14 -15.77
C ASN A 89 2.26 -18.93 -16.07
N ASP A 90 3.58 -19.11 -16.08
CA ASP A 90 4.57 -18.04 -16.31
C ASP A 90 4.38 -16.82 -15.39
N ILE A 91 4.01 -17.06 -14.13
CA ILE A 91 3.78 -16.02 -13.14
C ILE A 91 5.07 -15.75 -12.39
N VAL A 92 5.71 -14.63 -12.70
CA VAL A 92 6.92 -14.16 -12.03
C VAL A 92 6.56 -13.29 -10.83
N LEU A 93 7.02 -13.70 -9.64
CA LEU A 93 6.88 -12.89 -8.43
C LEU A 93 7.92 -11.77 -8.41
N SER A 94 7.47 -10.53 -8.22
CA SER A 94 8.36 -9.36 -8.11
C SER A 94 9.18 -9.29 -6.82
N ILE A 95 8.95 -10.20 -5.87
CA ILE A 95 9.60 -10.21 -4.55
C ILE A 95 10.73 -11.25 -4.53
N SER A 96 11.95 -10.79 -4.22
CA SER A 96 13.15 -11.65 -4.12
C SER A 96 12.89 -12.88 -3.24
N PRO A 97 13.27 -14.10 -3.66
CA PRO A 97 13.18 -15.34 -2.86
C PRO A 97 13.79 -15.25 -1.46
N THR A 98 14.80 -14.39 -1.28
CA THR A 98 15.54 -14.25 -0.02
C THR A 98 14.88 -13.31 0.99
N THR A 99 13.87 -12.53 0.57
CA THR A 99 13.17 -11.60 1.46
C THR A 99 12.21 -12.35 2.35
N SER A 100 12.47 -12.33 3.66
CA SER A 100 11.65 -13.01 4.68
C SER A 100 10.62 -12.08 5.35
N LYS A 101 10.92 -10.79 5.45
CA LYS A 101 10.05 -9.76 6.01
C LYS A 101 9.88 -8.61 5.03
N ILE A 102 8.65 -8.15 4.87
CA ILE A 102 8.30 -7.05 3.97
C ILE A 102 7.61 -5.98 4.80
N ARG A 103 8.08 -4.74 4.69
CA ARG A 103 7.38 -3.58 5.24
C ARG A 103 6.77 -2.81 4.08
N ALA A 104 5.48 -2.53 4.18
CA ALA A 104 4.80 -1.69 3.21
C ALA A 104 5.12 -0.21 3.51
N ASP A 105 5.56 0.51 2.48
CA ASP A 105 5.74 1.96 2.52
C ASP A 105 4.57 2.73 1.87
N LEU A 106 3.72 2.02 1.11
CA LEU A 106 2.52 2.56 0.48
C LEU A 106 1.40 1.54 0.62
N LEU A 107 0.23 2.00 1.04
CA LEU A 107 -1.00 1.24 1.15
C LEU A 107 -2.09 2.03 0.44
N LEU A 108 -2.69 1.42 -0.57
CA LEU A 108 -3.85 2.00 -1.24
C LEU A 108 -5.12 1.42 -0.63
N GLY A 109 -5.91 2.30 -0.02
CA GLY A 109 -7.20 1.95 0.57
C GLY A 109 -8.29 1.76 -0.48
N CYS A 110 -9.45 1.28 -0.07
CA CYS A 110 -10.55 0.94 -0.98
C CYS A 110 -10.98 2.08 -1.90
N ALA A 111 -10.99 3.34 -1.42
CA ALA A 111 -11.37 4.51 -2.22
C ALA A 111 -10.46 4.73 -3.43
N ASP A 112 -9.16 4.43 -3.30
CA ASP A 112 -8.16 4.62 -4.34
C ASP A 112 -7.85 3.32 -5.11
N LEU A 113 -8.10 2.17 -4.49
CA LEU A 113 -7.81 0.85 -5.02
C LEU A 113 -8.60 0.56 -6.30
N PHE A 114 -9.89 0.87 -6.33
CA PHE A 114 -10.72 0.60 -7.50
C PHE A 114 -10.37 1.48 -8.69
N ILE A 115 -9.91 2.72 -8.46
CA ILE A 115 -9.39 3.61 -9.51
C ILE A 115 -8.15 2.98 -10.17
N LEU A 116 -7.29 2.33 -9.39
CA LEU A 116 -6.13 1.62 -9.93
C LEU A 116 -6.51 0.35 -10.69
N LEU A 117 -7.52 -0.38 -10.23
CA LEU A 117 -7.92 -1.68 -10.78
C LEU A 117 -8.88 -1.58 -11.98
N GLU A 118 -9.62 -0.48 -12.11
CA GLU A 118 -10.48 -0.26 -13.28
C GLU A 118 -9.65 0.12 -14.51
N LYS A 119 -9.38 -0.90 -15.34
CA LYS A 119 -9.40 -0.75 -16.80
C LYS A 119 -10.37 -1.79 -17.39
N ASP A 120 -11.31 -1.29 -18.19
CA ASP A 120 -12.29 -1.97 -19.06
C ASP A 120 -13.62 -2.46 -18.44
N VAL A 121 -14.58 -1.53 -18.30
CA VAL A 121 -15.95 -1.76 -18.77
C VAL A 121 -16.16 -0.86 -20.00
N GLY A 122 -15.85 -1.40 -21.18
CA GLY A 122 -16.04 -0.77 -22.48
C GLY A 122 -15.87 -1.79 -23.59
#